data_AF-A0A7Y1Y5V2-F1
#
_entry.id   AF-A0A7Y1Y5V2-F1
#
_cell.length_a   1.000
_cell.length_b   1.000
_cell.length_c   1.000
_cell.angle_alpha   90.00
_cell.angle_beta   90.00
_cell.angle_gamma   90.00
#
_symmetry.space_group_name_H-M   'P 1'
#
loop_
_entity.id
_entity.type
_entity.pdbx_description
1 polymer ?
#
loop_
_entity_poly.entity_id
_entity_poly.type
_entity_poly.pdbx_seq_one_letter_code
_entity_poly.pdbx_strand_id
1 'polypeptide(L)'
;MMSGRADVIVAGVGSMGAAACAHLAQRGVKVLGFEQYAIPHERGSHHGRARMIRQSYYEHPDYVPLVQRAYALWEDLEAEAGG
;
A
#
# COMPACT_ATOMS: atom_id res chain seq x y z
N MET A 1 -26.00 13.81 7.52
CA MET A 1 -24.65 13.90 6.93
C MET A 1 -23.66 13.50 8.02
N MET A 2 -23.01 12.33 7.93
CA MET A 2 -22.06 11.88 8.95
C MET A 2 -20.82 12.79 8.87
N SER A 3 -20.75 13.82 9.71
CA SER A 3 -19.51 14.58 9.91
C SER A 3 -18.58 13.73 10.79
N GLY A 4 -17.94 12.74 10.18
CA GLY A 4 -16.89 11.97 10.82
C GLY A 4 -15.54 12.59 10.50
N ARG A 5 -14.94 13.32 11.45
CA ARG A 5 -13.56 13.83 11.31
C ARG A 5 -12.59 12.66 11.13
N ALA A 6 -11.73 12.70 10.11
CA ALA A 6 -10.61 11.77 9.94
C ALA A 6 -9.36 12.34 10.61
N ASP A 7 -8.50 11.47 11.12
CA ASP A 7 -7.20 11.85 11.68
C ASP A 7 -6.17 12.01 10.57
N VAL A 8 -6.26 11.19 9.52
CA VAL A 8 -5.37 11.19 8.35
C VAL A 8 -6.19 11.12 7.07
N ILE A 9 -5.81 11.91 6.07
CA ILE A 9 -6.34 11.84 4.72
C ILE A 9 -5.23 11.33 3.79
N VAL A 10 -5.56 10.34 2.96
CA VAL A 10 -4.69 9.83 1.90
C VAL A 10 -5.30 10.23 0.56
N ALA A 11 -4.61 11.10 -0.18
CA ALA A 11 -4.99 11.50 -1.54
C ALA A 11 -4.27 10.62 -2.57
N GLY A 12 -5.03 9.80 -3.28
CA GLY A 12 -4.57 8.71 -4.15
C GLY A 12 -4.49 7.39 -3.39
N VAL A 13 -5.31 6.41 -3.77
CA VAL A 13 -5.39 5.06 -3.17
C VAL A 13 -5.00 4.00 -4.20
N GLY A 14 -3.91 4.27 -4.93
CA GLY A 14 -3.16 3.26 -5.68
C GLY A 14 -2.30 2.37 -4.76
N SER A 15 -1.28 1.70 -5.28
CA SER A 15 -0.44 0.76 -4.49
C SER A 15 0.07 1.32 -3.16
N MET A 16 0.65 2.53 -3.17
CA MET A 16 1.21 3.14 -1.97
C MET A 16 0.13 3.63 -1.01
N GLY A 17 -0.94 4.25 -1.55
CA GLY A 17 -2.02 4.80 -0.75
C GLY A 17 -2.88 3.72 -0.08
N ALA A 18 -3.16 2.62 -0.79
CA ALA A 18 -3.87 1.48 -0.24
C ALA A 18 -3.08 0.84 0.92
N ALA A 19 -1.77 0.62 0.74
CA ALA A 19 -0.91 0.10 1.80
C ALA A 19 -0.86 1.05 3.01
N ALA A 20 -0.77 2.36 2.78
CA ALA A 20 -0.81 3.36 3.84
C ALA A 20 -2.15 3.33 4.61
N CYS A 21 -3.28 3.32 3.90
CA CYS A 21 -4.61 3.19 4.50
C CYS A 21 -4.73 1.93 5.36
N ALA A 22 -4.30 0.77 4.83
CA ALA A 22 -4.37 -0.50 5.54
C ALA A 22 -3.58 -0.47 6.85
N HIS A 23 -2.30 -0.06 6.80
CA HIS A 23 -1.47 0.00 8.00
C HIS A 23 -1.90 1.08 9.01
N LEU A 24 -2.47 2.20 8.56
CA LEU A 24 -3.05 3.21 9.44
C LEU A 24 -4.29 2.66 10.16
N ALA A 25 -5.19 2.02 9.41
CA ALA A 25 -6.40 1.42 9.96
C ALA A 25 -6.08 0.29 10.95
N GLN A 26 -5.10 -0.58 10.64
CA GLN A 26 -4.62 -1.63 11.55
C GLN A 26 -4.10 -1.07 12.89
N ARG A 27 -3.60 0.18 12.91
CA ARG A 27 -3.14 0.87 14.13
C ARG A 27 -4.24 1.64 14.84
N GLY A 28 -5.50 1.51 14.40
CA GLY A 28 -6.65 2.20 14.96
C GLY A 28 -6.77 3.67 14.54
N VAL A 29 -6.01 4.13 13.54
CA VAL A 29 -6.10 5.50 13.04
C VAL A 29 -7.32 5.64 12.13
N LYS A 30 -8.11 6.70 12.32
CA LYS A 30 -9.25 6.99 11.45
C LYS A 30 -8.78 7.64 10.17
N VAL A 31 -8.45 6.81 9.19
CA VAL A 31 -7.96 7.22 7.86
C VAL A 31 -9.11 7.33 6.85
N LEU A 32 -9.05 8.37 6.01
CA LEU A 32 -9.94 8.55 4.86
C LEU A 32 -9.13 8.61 3.57
N GLY A 33 -9.33 7.64 2.68
CA GLY A 33 -8.69 7.59 1.36
C GLY A 33 -9.58 8.18 0.26
N PHE A 34 -9.00 9.00 -0.62
CA PHE A 34 -9.64 9.51 -1.83
C PHE A 34 -8.92 8.98 -3.06
N GLU A 35 -9.65 8.39 -4.00
CA GLU A 35 -9.13 8.00 -5.31
C GLU A 35 -10.00 8.63 -6.40
N GLN A 36 -9.36 9.07 -7.47
CA GLN A 36 -10.03 9.70 -8.61
C GLN A 36 -10.87 8.68 -9.39
N TYR A 37 -10.49 7.40 -9.36
CA TYR A 37 -11.10 6.30 -10.10
C TYR A 37 -11.56 5.15 -9.19
N ALA A 38 -12.15 4.10 -9.79
CA ALA A 38 -12.44 2.86 -9.07
C ALA A 38 -11.14 2.12 -8.70
N ILE A 39 -11.16 1.33 -7.62
CA ILE A 39 -9.98 0.57 -7.16
C ILE A 39 -10.24 -0.93 -7.37
N PRO A 40 -9.35 -1.68 -8.05
CA PRO A 40 -8.22 -1.20 -8.87
C PRO A 40 -8.69 -0.64 -10.22
N HIS A 41 -7.83 0.13 -10.92
CA HIS A 41 -8.10 0.65 -12.27
C HIS A 41 -6.86 0.62 -13.18
N GLU A 42 -7.10 0.69 -14.49
CA GLU A 42 -6.03 0.63 -15.52
C GLU A 42 -5.35 1.98 -15.78
N ARG A 43 -5.76 3.05 -15.10
CA ARG A 43 -5.29 4.43 -15.35
C ARG A 43 -4.12 4.85 -14.45
N GLY A 44 -3.60 3.95 -13.63
CA GLY A 44 -2.49 4.20 -12.70
C GLY A 44 -1.35 3.19 -12.86
N SER A 45 -0.20 3.45 -12.23
CA SER A 45 1.02 2.65 -12.43
C SER A 45 1.01 1.23 -11.83
N HIS A 46 -0.11 0.79 -11.28
CA HIS A 46 -0.29 -0.51 -10.65
C HIS A 46 -0.96 -1.55 -11.56
N HIS A 47 -1.47 -1.14 -12.72
CA HIS A 47 -2.17 -2.03 -13.66
C HIS A 47 -1.28 -3.16 -14.19
N GLY A 48 -1.86 -4.18 -14.82
CA GLY A 48 -1.10 -5.35 -15.27
C GLY A 48 -0.86 -6.34 -14.13
N ARG A 49 -0.69 -7.61 -14.48
CA ARG A 49 -0.90 -8.72 -13.54
C ARG A 49 0.20 -8.94 -12.52
N ALA A 50 1.43 -8.53 -12.83
CA ALA A 50 2.58 -8.82 -11.99
C ALA A 50 3.52 -7.62 -11.86
N ARG A 51 4.24 -7.58 -10.75
CA ARG A 51 5.36 -6.69 -10.49
C ARG A 51 6.50 -7.50 -9.92
N MET A 52 7.71 -7.05 -10.23
CA MET A 52 8.93 -7.71 -9.83
C MET A 52 9.46 -7.06 -8.55
N ILE A 53 9.89 -7.90 -7.61
CA ILE A 53 10.59 -7.50 -6.38
C ILE A 53 11.91 -8.27 -6.32
N ARG A 54 13.01 -7.60 -5.95
CA ARG A 54 14.36 -8.18 -5.89
C ARG A 54 15.15 -7.58 -4.74
N GLN A 55 15.94 -8.41 -4.03
CA GLN A 55 16.84 -7.92 -2.97
C GLN A 55 18.17 -7.38 -3.50
N SER A 56 18.64 -7.90 -4.64
CA SER A 56 19.84 -7.40 -5.32
C SER A 56 19.54 -6.06 -6.00
N TYR A 57 19.76 -4.97 -5.26
CA TYR A 57 19.63 -3.60 -5.75
C TYR A 57 21.00 -3.00 -6.02
N TYR A 58 21.20 -2.47 -7.24
CA TYR A 58 22.44 -1.79 -7.64
C TYR A 58 22.35 -0.28 -7.48
N GLU A 59 21.14 0.26 -7.28
CA GLU A 59 20.83 1.68 -7.28
C GLU A 59 21.36 2.39 -6.04
N HIS A 60 21.14 1.83 -4.84
CA HIS A 60 21.74 2.30 -3.59
C HIS A 60 21.58 1.25 -2.47
N PRO A 61 22.59 1.02 -1.60
CA PRO A 61 22.50 0.05 -0.50
C PRO A 61 21.34 0.32 0.48
N ASP A 62 20.90 1.57 0.62
CA ASP A 62 19.77 1.94 1.50
C ASP A 62 18.43 1.32 1.09
N TYR A 63 18.31 0.79 -0.13
CA TYR A 63 17.11 0.05 -0.56
C TYR A 63 17.05 -1.36 0.03
N VAL A 64 18.18 -1.94 0.44
CA VAL A 64 18.23 -3.33 0.93
C VAL A 64 17.38 -3.53 2.20
N PRO A 65 17.47 -2.68 3.24
CA PRO A 65 16.59 -2.80 4.40
C PRO A 65 15.11 -2.60 4.05
N LEU A 66 14.81 -1.68 3.12
CA LEU A 66 13.44 -1.40 2.70
C LEU A 66 12.81 -2.60 1.98
N VAL A 67 13.54 -3.22 1.05
CA VAL A 67 13.02 -4.37 0.31
C VAL A 67 12.91 -5.61 1.19
N GLN A 68 13.84 -5.82 2.14
CA GLN A 68 13.72 -6.90 3.13
C GLN A 68 12.44 -6.74 3.96
N ARG A 69 12.14 -5.51 4.42
CA ARG A 69 10.88 -5.24 5.12
C ARG A 69 9.66 -5.45 4.21
N ALA A 70 9.77 -5.07 2.93
CA ALA A 70 8.68 -5.27 1.98
C ALA A 70 8.38 -6.77 1.77
N TYR A 71 9.38 -7.65 1.69
CA TYR A 71 9.15 -9.11 1.62
C TYR A 71 8.36 -9.63 2.82
N ALA A 72 8.78 -9.28 4.04
CA ALA A 72 8.05 -9.69 5.24
C ALA A 72 6.58 -9.20 5.22
N LEU A 73 6.34 -7.96 4.78
CA LEU A 73 4.97 -7.43 4.67
C LEU A 73 4.13 -8.10 3.58
N TRP A 74 4.76 -8.58 2.50
CA TRP A 74 4.06 -9.37 1.48
C TRP A 74 3.67 -10.75 2.00
N GLU A 75 4.54 -11.41 2.77
CA GLU A 75 4.24 -12.68 3.45
C GLU A 75 3.09 -12.51 4.46
N ASP A 76 3.13 -11.44 5.27
CA ASP A 76 2.04 -11.09 6.20
C ASP A 76 0.70 -10.92 5.46
N LEU A 77 0.71 -10.18 4.33
CA LEU A 77 -0.48 -9.93 3.52
C LEU A 77 -1.04 -11.21 2.87
N GLU A 78 -0.17 -12.10 2.38
CA GLU A 78 -0.57 -13.39 1.81
C GLU A 78 -1.28 -14.25 2.87
N ALA A 79 -0.74 -14.28 4.09
CA ALA A 79 -1.36 -14.98 5.21
C ALA A 79 -2.73 -14.40 5.58
N GLU A 80 -2.87 -13.07 5.58
CA GLU A 80 -4.16 -12.38 5.82
C GLU A 80 -5.19 -12.64 4.71
N ALA A 81 -4.75 -12.79 3.46
CA ALA A 81 -5.60 -13.01 2.30
C ALA A 81 -6.13 -14.46 2.16
N GLY A 82 -5.69 -15.36 3.02
CA GLY A 82 -6.19 -16.73 3.11
C GLY A 82 -5.39 -17.80 2.36
N GLY A 83 -4.20 -17.46 1.84
CA GLY A 83 -3.27 -18.40 1.20
C GLY A 83 -3.76 -19.00 -0.11
#